data_AF-X1N077-F1
#
_entry.id   AF-X1N077-F1
#
_cell.length_a   1.000
_cell.length_b   1.000
_cell.length_c   1.000
_cell.angle_alpha   90.00
_cell.angle_beta   90.00
_cell.angle_gamma   90.00
#
_symmetry.space_group_name_H-M   'P 1'
#
loop_
_entity.id
_entity.type
_entity.pdbx_description
1 polymer ?
#
loop_
_entity_poly.entity_id
_entity_poly.type
_entity_poly.pdbx_seq_one_letter_code
_entity_poly.pdbx_strand_id
1 'polypeptide(L)'
;VDIPVVTGLGHRRNFVIVDTADAVIAIGGRWGTLNEISFSMVFEKPLILIKGTGGCVDDLVNGQIMQDIESIYYIANSAEAAVEKAFEVMDRA
;
A
#
# COMPACT_ATOMS: atom_id res chain seq x y z
N VAL A 1 2.96 -21.94 11.04
CA VAL A 1 1.64 -21.28 10.93
C VAL A 1 0.74 -21.94 11.95
N ASP A 2 0.40 -21.23 13.02
CA ASP A 2 -0.30 -21.80 14.17
C ASP A 2 -1.82 -21.63 14.07
N ILE A 3 -2.28 -20.52 13.47
CA ILE A 3 -3.70 -20.26 13.20
C ILE A 3 -3.85 -19.75 11.76
N PRO A 4 -4.30 -20.58 10.81
CA PRO A 4 -4.54 -20.14 9.43
C PRO A 4 -5.89 -19.43 9.31
N VAL A 5 -5.89 -18.22 8.72
CA VAL A 5 -7.14 -17.55 8.31
C VAL A 5 -7.47 -17.95 6.87
N VAL A 6 -8.19 -19.07 6.73
CA VAL A 6 -8.54 -19.62 5.40
C VAL A 6 -9.78 -18.92 4.87
N THR A 7 -9.59 -17.91 4.03
CA THR A 7 -10.69 -17.08 3.52
C THR A 7 -11.48 -17.73 2.37
N GLY A 8 -10.88 -18.66 1.62
CA GLY A 8 -11.50 -19.22 0.41
C GLY A 8 -11.70 -18.22 -0.75
N LEU A 9 -11.17 -17.00 -0.63
CA LEU A 9 -11.46 -15.89 -1.54
C LEU A 9 -10.52 -15.80 -2.76
N GLY A 10 -9.46 -16.61 -2.80
CA GLY A 10 -8.41 -16.48 -3.82
C GLY A 10 -7.78 -15.08 -3.78
N HIS A 11 -7.58 -14.45 -4.95
CA HIS A 11 -7.01 -13.09 -5.02
C HIS A 11 -7.88 -12.00 -4.36
N ARG A 12 -9.18 -12.24 -4.18
CA ARG A 12 -10.07 -11.29 -3.49
C ARG A 12 -9.73 -11.13 -2.01
N ARG A 13 -8.91 -12.03 -1.43
CA ARG A 13 -8.36 -11.89 -0.08
C ARG A 13 -7.63 -10.55 0.11
N ASN A 14 -7.04 -9.99 -0.95
CA ASN A 14 -6.35 -8.70 -0.88
C ASN A 14 -7.27 -7.56 -0.45
N PHE A 15 -8.56 -7.61 -0.83
CA PHE A 15 -9.57 -6.67 -0.35
C PHE A 15 -9.65 -6.70 1.17
N VAL A 16 -9.82 -7.90 1.75
CA VAL A 16 -9.97 -8.07 3.20
C VAL A 16 -8.74 -7.55 3.93
N ILE A 17 -7.53 -7.82 3.42
CA ILE A 17 -6.30 -7.34 4.05
C ILE A 17 -6.27 -5.81 4.13
N VAL A 18 -6.51 -5.14 3.01
CA VAL A 18 -6.42 -3.68 2.95
C VAL A 18 -7.55 -3.03 3.76
N ASP A 19 -8.76 -3.58 3.69
CA ASP A 19 -9.91 -3.07 4.45
C ASP A 19 -9.69 -3.16 5.97
N THR A 20 -9.05 -4.25 6.43
CA THR A 20 -8.71 -4.45 7.85
C THR A 20 -7.47 -3.69 8.32
N ALA A 21 -6.74 -3.02 7.42
CA ALA A 21 -5.53 -2.29 7.79
C ALA A 21 -5.86 -0.87 8.28
N ASP A 22 -5.11 -0.40 9.27
CA ASP A 22 -5.12 1.00 9.69
C ASP A 22 -4.26 1.88 8.76
N ALA A 23 -3.17 1.32 8.23
CA ALA A 23 -2.31 1.92 7.20
C ALA A 23 -1.67 0.84 6.33
N VAL A 24 -1.27 1.20 5.11
CA VAL A 24 -0.64 0.30 4.13
C VAL A 24 0.73 0.85 3.72
N ILE A 25 1.75 -0.01 3.81
CA ILE A 25 3.11 0.29 3.33
C ILE A 25 3.41 -0.62 2.13
N ALA A 26 3.64 -0.03 0.96
CA ALA A 26 3.95 -0.75 -0.27
C ALA A 26 5.46 -0.72 -0.56
N ILE A 27 6.00 -1.89 -0.92
CA ILE A 27 7.43 -2.13 -1.17
C ILE A 27 7.56 -2.97 -2.45
N GLY A 28 8.23 -2.44 -3.46
CA GLY A 28 8.52 -3.16 -4.69
C GLY A 28 7.27 -3.60 -5.45
N GLY A 29 7.19 -4.91 -5.71
CA GLY A 29 5.93 -5.56 -6.06
C GLY A 29 5.62 -5.66 -7.56
N ARG A 30 4.50 -6.33 -7.84
CA ARG A 30 3.93 -6.58 -9.18
C ARG A 30 2.40 -6.41 -9.11
N TRP A 31 1.65 -7.10 -9.96
CA TRP A 31 0.17 -7.03 -10.04
C TRP A 31 -0.56 -7.17 -8.69
N GLY A 32 -0.12 -8.06 -7.80
CA GLY A 32 -0.75 -8.23 -6.48
C GLY A 32 -0.61 -6.99 -5.59
N THR A 33 0.59 -6.42 -5.56
CA THR A 33 0.91 -5.19 -4.81
C THR A 33 0.19 -4.00 -5.41
N LEU A 34 0.17 -3.88 -6.74
CA LEU A 34 -0.57 -2.82 -7.42
C LEU A 34 -2.08 -2.89 -7.11
N ASN A 35 -2.64 -4.09 -6.98
CA ASN A 35 -4.03 -4.28 -6.56
C ASN A 35 -4.27 -3.80 -5.12
N GLU A 36 -3.38 -4.16 -4.17
CA GLU A 36 -3.47 -3.69 -2.78
C GLU A 36 -3.27 -2.17 -2.66
N ILE A 37 -2.37 -1.58 -3.44
CA ILE A 37 -2.22 -0.12 -3.59
C ILE A 37 -3.54 0.50 -4.06
N SER A 38 -4.17 -0.06 -5.09
CA SER A 38 -5.42 0.47 -5.63
C SER A 38 -6.56 0.39 -4.61
N PHE A 39 -6.68 -0.72 -3.87
CA PHE A 39 -7.66 -0.83 -2.79
C PHE A 39 -7.39 0.16 -1.66
N SER A 40 -6.12 0.45 -1.35
CA SER A 40 -5.77 1.40 -0.29
C SER A 40 -6.28 2.79 -0.64
N MET A 41 -6.15 3.19 -1.91
CA MET A 41 -6.71 4.46 -2.41
C MET A 41 -8.24 4.46 -2.38
N VAL A 42 -8.88 3.35 -2.78
CA VAL A 42 -10.36 3.23 -2.82
C VAL A 42 -10.97 3.28 -1.41
N PHE A 43 -10.32 2.68 -0.41
CA PHE A 43 -10.79 2.70 0.98
C PHE A 43 -10.24 3.89 1.78
N GLU A 44 -9.55 4.81 1.11
CA GLU A 44 -8.93 5.99 1.72
C GLU A 44 -8.02 5.63 2.91
N LYS A 45 -7.37 4.45 2.83
CA LYS A 45 -6.40 4.01 3.82
C LYS A 45 -5.11 4.80 3.63
N PRO A 46 -4.47 5.28 4.72
CA PRO A 46 -3.13 5.85 4.67
C PRO A 46 -2.17 4.95 3.89
N LEU A 47 -1.69 5.42 2.75
CA LEU A 47 -0.82 4.66 1.85
C LEU A 47 0.57 5.27 1.83
N ILE A 48 1.59 4.46 2.13
CA ILE A 48 2.99 4.86 2.12
C ILE A 48 3.74 4.00 1.10
N LEU A 49 4.40 4.65 0.15
CA LEU A 49 5.20 4.02 -0.89
C LEU A 49 6.69 4.15 -0.54
N ILE A 50 7.41 3.03 -0.45
CA ILE A 50 8.87 3.08 -0.26
C ILE A 50 9.55 3.13 -1.63
N LYS A 51 10.08 4.30 -1.99
CA LYS A 51 10.77 4.48 -3.28
C LYS A 51 12.13 3.79 -3.29
N GLY A 52 12.63 3.47 -4.49
CA GLY A 52 13.91 2.79 -4.71
C GLY A 52 13.84 1.30 -4.45
N THR A 53 12.64 0.73 -4.33
CA THR A 53 12.41 -0.69 -4.04
C THR A 53 12.05 -1.49 -5.30
N GLY A 54 12.00 -0.82 -6.47
CA GLY A 54 11.69 -1.38 -7.77
C GLY A 54 10.20 -1.66 -7.99
N GLY A 55 9.90 -2.37 -9.08
CA GLY A 55 8.55 -2.86 -9.37
C GLY A 55 7.49 -1.77 -9.48
N CYS A 56 6.23 -2.15 -9.26
CA CYS A 56 5.10 -1.23 -9.47
C CYS A 56 5.10 -0.02 -8.53
N VAL A 57 5.75 -0.11 -7.37
CA VAL A 57 5.90 1.04 -6.46
C VAL A 57 6.74 2.14 -7.09
N ASP A 58 7.91 1.80 -7.66
CA ASP A 58 8.74 2.81 -8.32
C ASP A 58 8.12 3.27 -9.65
N ASP A 59 7.47 2.38 -10.39
CA ASP A 59 6.73 2.76 -11.60
C ASP A 59 5.65 3.81 -11.28
N LEU A 60 4.94 3.66 -10.16
CA LEU A 60 3.94 4.63 -9.69
C LEU A 60 4.59 5.94 -9.21
N VAL A 61 5.62 5.87 -8.35
CA VAL A 61 6.32 7.05 -7.82
C VAL A 61 6.96 7.88 -8.95
N ASN A 62 7.45 7.23 -10.00
CA ASN A 62 8.05 7.89 -11.17
C ASN A 62 7.01 8.35 -12.20
N GLY A 63 5.71 8.24 -11.91
CA GLY A 63 4.64 8.67 -12.81
C GLY A 63 4.53 7.85 -14.10
N GLN A 64 5.00 6.60 -14.10
CA GLN A 64 4.83 5.69 -15.24
C GLN A 64 3.46 5.01 -15.23
N ILE A 65 2.80 4.98 -14.06
CA ILE A 65 1.45 4.46 -13.85
C ILE A 65 0.61 5.61 -13.27
N MET A 66 -0.67 5.70 -13.69
CA MET A 66 -1.64 6.65 -13.12
C MET A 66 -1.17 8.11 -13.15
N GLN A 67 -0.72 8.55 -14.32
CA GLN A 67 -0.40 9.95 -14.57
C GLN A 67 -1.61 10.84 -14.30
N ASP A 68 -1.35 12.01 -13.72
CA ASP A 68 -2.35 13.07 -13.49
C ASP A 68 -3.51 12.68 -12.57
N ILE A 69 -3.33 11.64 -11.73
CA ILE A 69 -4.27 11.32 -10.64
C ILE A 69 -3.80 12.00 -9.36
N GLU A 70 -4.61 12.94 -8.88
CA GLU A 70 -4.49 13.48 -7.53
C GLU A 70 -4.73 12.35 -6.55
N SER A 71 -3.67 11.86 -5.92
CA SER A 71 -3.71 10.67 -5.09
C SER A 71 -3.08 10.93 -3.74
N ILE A 72 -3.75 10.43 -2.71
CA ILE A 72 -3.39 10.62 -1.31
C ILE A 72 -2.47 9.46 -0.92
N TYR A 73 -1.21 9.56 -1.28
CA TYR A 73 -0.17 8.66 -0.77
C TYR A 73 1.07 9.44 -0.36
N TYR A 74 1.84 8.86 0.56
CA TYR A 74 3.08 9.42 1.06
C TYR A 74 4.26 8.64 0.50
N ILE A 75 5.37 9.32 0.24
CA ILE A 75 6.60 8.69 -0.24
C ILE A 75 7.61 8.64 0.89
N ALA A 76 8.16 7.45 1.16
CA ALA A 76 9.23 7.22 2.11
C ALA A 76 10.51 6.75 1.40
N ASN A 77 11.67 7.09 1.98
CA ASN A 77 13.00 6.74 1.43
C ASN A 77 13.68 5.58 2.18
N SER A 78 13.05 5.06 3.24
CA SER A 78 13.54 3.95 4.05
C SER A 78 12.37 3.24 4.74
N ALA A 79 12.60 2.03 5.23
CA ALA A 79 11.62 1.30 6.04
C ALA A 79 11.26 2.05 7.33
N GLU A 80 12.25 2.65 8.00
CA GLU A 80 12.06 3.45 9.21
C GLU A 80 11.15 4.65 8.94
N ALA A 81 11.46 5.46 7.92
CA ALA A 81 10.65 6.62 7.55
C ALA A 81 9.22 6.23 7.14
N ALA A 82 9.03 5.04 6.56
CA ALA A 82 7.71 4.56 6.18
C ALA A 82 6.86 4.24 7.40
N VAL A 83 7.44 3.60 8.41
CA VAL A 83 6.76 3.26 9.67
C VAL A 83 6.44 4.52 10.47
N GLU A 84 7.40 5.44 10.61
CA GLU A 84 7.17 6.74 11.28
C GLU A 84 6.03 7.51 10.62
N LYS A 85 6.02 7.57 9.28
CA LYS A 85 4.95 8.23 8.53
C LYS A 85 3.59 7.54 8.73
N ALA A 86 3.56 6.21 8.77
CA ALA A 86 2.33 5.47 9.00
C ALA A 86 1.71 5.86 10.36
N PHE A 87 2.49 5.88 11.43
CA PHE A 87 2.01 6.33 12.74
C PHE A 87 1.58 7.80 12.74
N GLU A 88 2.36 8.70 12.14
CA GLU A 88 2.02 10.13 12.07
C GLU A 88 0.66 10.37 11.40
N VAL A 89 0.35 9.62 10.34
CA VAL A 89 -0.89 9.80 9.58
C VAL A 89 -2.08 9.13 10.29
N MET A 90 -1.87 7.97 10.91
CA MET A 90 -2.92 7.30 11.70
C MET A 90 -3.36 8.14 12.91
N ASP A 91 -2.44 8.83 13.58
CA ASP A 91 -2.76 9.70 14.73
C ASP A 91 -3.59 10.95 14.34
N ARG A 92 -3.75 11.22 13.04
CA ARG A 92 -4.51 12.37 12.50
C ARG A 92 -5.85 11.99 11.88
N ALA A 93 -6.13 10.70 11.71
CA ALA A 93 -7.36 10.16 11.12
C ALA A 93 -8.43 9.89 12.20
#